data_AF-A0A5C2SDI8-F1
#
_entry.id   AF-A0A5C2SDI8-F1
#
_cell.length_a   1.000
_cell.length_b   1.000
_cell.length_c   1.000
_cell.angle_alpha   90.00
_cell.angle_beta   90.00
_cell.angle_gamma   90.00
#
_symmetry.space_group_name_H-M   'P 1'
#
loop_
_entity.id
_entity.type
_entity.pdbx_description
1 polymer ?
#
loop_
_entity_poly.entity_id
_entity_poly.type
_entity_poly.pdbx_seq_one_letter_code
_entity_poly.pdbx_strand_id
1 'polypeptide(L)'
;AIPPYRLSLFNIVVDSRAGRSRSLTQFQQALKRAWTRLMKIPIRGVYQTEIDRWTCDCGAQKYHAYLLCKHLVQAATGLSASWWPSIVRFHLPPFYTIPIDGDIPEPPESTTNHAWLSRMPKTYAESDVELDDDELNADRVDIPVAHERRPSSPIQSSPEKAPATGRDSLLRIGAGGGAGFELDDEDDIDLDEVIRLLRRSAEILQEQRHEADPRFIQNAKRRMRGVLTW
;
A
#
# COMPACT_ATOMS: atom_id res chain seq x y z
N ALA A 1 6.79 41.66 -24.50
CA ALA A 1 6.38 40.29 -24.10
C ALA A 1 7.27 39.81 -22.95
N ILE A 2 6.70 39.17 -21.92
CA ILE A 2 7.47 38.64 -20.80
C ILE A 2 8.17 37.35 -21.27
N PRO A 3 9.47 37.15 -20.98
CA PRO A 3 10.16 35.91 -21.33
C PRO A 3 9.55 34.69 -20.62
N PRO A 4 9.41 33.53 -21.31
CA PRO A 4 8.73 32.36 -20.76
C PRO A 4 9.35 31.82 -19.46
N TYR A 5 10.67 31.96 -19.28
CA TYR A 5 11.35 31.53 -18.04
C TYR A 5 10.97 32.38 -16.81
N ARG A 6 10.54 33.64 -17.00
CA ARG A 6 10.07 34.48 -15.88
C ARG A 6 8.68 34.07 -15.42
N LEU A 7 7.84 33.57 -16.32
CA LEU A 7 6.53 33.01 -15.98
C LEU A 7 6.68 31.69 -15.22
N SER A 8 7.60 30.81 -15.63
CA SER A 8 7.89 29.57 -14.88
C SER A 8 8.48 29.85 -13.50
N LEU A 9 9.42 30.79 -13.37
CA LEU A 9 9.96 31.20 -12.08
C LEU A 9 8.90 31.83 -11.18
N PHE A 10 8.07 32.72 -11.73
CA PHE A 10 6.97 33.33 -10.98
C PHE A 10 5.99 32.26 -10.48
N ASN A 11 5.62 31.29 -11.31
CA ASN A 11 4.76 30.18 -10.89
C ASN A 11 5.41 29.30 -9.82
N ILE A 12 6.72 29.03 -9.89
CA ILE A 12 7.44 28.28 -8.86
C ILE A 12 7.53 29.05 -7.54
N VAL A 13 7.72 30.38 -7.60
CA VAL A 13 7.86 31.25 -6.42
C VAL A 13 6.51 31.53 -5.75
N VAL A 14 5.46 31.77 -6.55
CA VAL A 14 4.11 32.11 -6.06
C VAL A 14 3.32 30.85 -5.71
N ASP A 15 3.44 29.79 -6.51
CA ASP A 15 2.83 28.49 -6.25
C ASP A 15 3.90 27.40 -6.16
N SER A 16 4.54 27.34 -4.99
CA SER A 16 5.57 26.32 -4.68
C SER A 16 5.10 24.87 -4.86
N ARG A 17 3.79 24.64 -5.07
CA ARG A 17 3.24 23.31 -5.42
C ARG A 17 3.58 22.90 -6.85
N ALA A 18 3.66 23.85 -7.79
CA ALA A 18 3.96 23.56 -9.20
C ALA A 18 5.40 23.03 -9.40
N GLY A 19 6.32 23.38 -8.49
CA GLY A 19 7.69 22.86 -8.49
C GLY A 19 7.90 21.56 -7.71
N ARG A 20 6.90 21.06 -6.97
CA ARG A 20 7.06 19.83 -6.18
C ARG A 20 6.83 18.61 -7.07
N SER A 21 7.77 17.68 -7.04
CA SER A 21 7.55 16.34 -7.59
C SER A 21 6.30 15.71 -6.96
N ARG A 22 5.46 15.08 -7.78
CA ARG A 22 4.26 14.38 -7.29
C ARG A 22 4.65 13.36 -6.23
N SER A 23 4.02 13.46 -5.06
CA SER A 23 4.26 12.48 -3.99
C SER A 23 3.74 11.11 -4.41
N LEU A 24 4.54 10.08 -4.14
CA LEU A 24 4.15 8.69 -4.41
C LEU A 24 3.09 8.25 -3.40
N THR A 25 2.07 7.53 -3.87
CA THR A 25 1.09 6.86 -3.00
C THR A 25 1.77 5.76 -2.19
N GLN A 26 1.16 5.30 -1.09
CA GLN A 26 1.70 4.19 -0.28
C GLN A 26 1.98 2.94 -1.13
N PHE A 27 1.07 2.60 -2.04
CA PHE A 27 1.26 1.52 -3.01
C PHE A 27 2.51 1.74 -3.88
N GLN A 28 2.66 2.92 -4.47
CA GLN A 28 3.79 3.25 -5.35
C GLN A 28 5.12 3.22 -4.58
N GLN A 29 5.14 3.68 -3.33
CA GLN A 29 6.33 3.61 -2.48
C GLN A 29 6.72 2.16 -2.18
N ALA A 30 5.76 1.33 -1.76
CA ALA A 30 6.02 -0.06 -1.43
C ALA A 30 6.44 -0.87 -2.67
N LEU A 31 5.80 -0.63 -3.81
CA LEU A 31 6.21 -1.20 -5.09
C LEU A 31 7.64 -0.79 -5.46
N LYS A 32 7.98 0.51 -5.36
CA LYS A 32 9.32 1.01 -5.65
C LYS A 32 10.37 0.35 -4.77
N ARG A 33 10.10 0.21 -3.47
CA ARG A 33 10.99 -0.50 -2.53
C ARG A 33 11.20 -1.96 -2.95
N ALA A 34 10.11 -2.69 -3.21
CA ALA A 34 10.17 -4.07 -3.65
C ALA A 34 10.94 -4.23 -4.97
N TRP A 35 10.75 -3.30 -5.91
CA TRP A 35 11.48 -3.26 -7.18
C TRP A 35 12.98 -3.07 -6.94
N THR A 36 13.37 -2.05 -6.17
CA THR A 36 14.78 -1.80 -5.87
C THR A 36 15.45 -2.97 -5.15
N ARG A 37 14.70 -3.71 -4.33
CA ARG A 37 15.19 -4.91 -3.66
C ARG A 37 15.44 -6.04 -4.66
N LEU A 38 14.45 -6.34 -5.51
CA LEU A 38 14.55 -7.39 -6.53
C LEU A 38 15.63 -7.11 -7.59
N MET A 39 15.93 -5.83 -7.84
CA MET A 39 17.04 -5.41 -8.69
C MET A 39 18.42 -5.79 -8.13
N LYS A 40 18.61 -5.79 -6.80
CA LYS A 40 19.90 -6.13 -6.17
C LYS A 40 20.19 -7.63 -6.15
N ILE A 41 19.16 -8.48 -6.21
CA ILE A 41 19.29 -9.93 -6.00
C ILE A 41 19.85 -10.61 -7.26
N PRO A 42 20.97 -11.36 -7.19
CA PRO A 42 21.48 -12.05 -8.36
C PRO A 42 20.53 -13.14 -8.88
N ILE A 43 20.37 -13.19 -10.20
CA ILE A 43 19.63 -14.27 -10.87
C ILE A 43 20.49 -15.53 -10.88
N ARG A 44 19.86 -16.67 -10.53
CA ARG A 44 20.46 -18.01 -10.61
C ARG A 44 19.58 -18.82 -11.56
N GLY A 45 20.16 -19.31 -12.65
CA GLY A 45 19.43 -20.02 -13.70
C GLY A 45 18.96 -19.11 -14.84
N VAL A 46 18.36 -19.73 -15.86
CA VAL A 46 17.80 -19.06 -17.04
C VAL A 46 16.30 -19.28 -17.03
N TYR A 47 15.55 -18.19 -17.14
CA TYR A 47 14.10 -18.14 -17.09
C TYR A 47 13.61 -17.27 -18.24
N GLN A 48 12.51 -17.66 -18.88
CA GLN A 48 11.91 -16.87 -19.95
C GLN A 48 11.00 -15.79 -19.35
N THR A 49 11.23 -14.55 -19.76
CA THR A 49 10.46 -13.37 -19.33
C THR A 49 9.89 -12.65 -20.54
N GLU A 50 8.58 -12.39 -20.53
CA GLU A 50 7.90 -11.56 -21.53
C GLU A 50 7.42 -10.27 -20.86
N ILE A 51 8.10 -9.15 -21.13
CA ILE A 51 7.82 -7.85 -20.50
C ILE A 51 6.46 -7.31 -20.96
N ASP A 52 6.13 -7.48 -22.24
CA ASP A 52 4.87 -7.00 -22.85
C ASP A 52 3.63 -7.56 -22.16
N ARG A 53 3.70 -8.83 -21.74
CA ARG A 53 2.61 -9.52 -21.04
C ARG A 53 2.77 -9.52 -19.52
N TRP A 54 3.93 -9.04 -19.05
CA TRP A 54 4.34 -9.08 -17.66
C TRP A 54 4.30 -10.51 -17.07
N THR A 55 4.86 -11.48 -17.79
CA THR A 55 4.85 -12.90 -17.42
C THR A 55 6.26 -13.48 -17.29
N CYS A 56 6.44 -14.38 -16.31
CA CYS A 56 7.68 -15.12 -16.13
C CYS A 56 7.39 -16.57 -15.70
N ASP A 57 8.14 -17.50 -16.27
CA ASP A 57 8.05 -18.94 -16.03
C ASP A 57 8.56 -19.39 -14.64
N CYS A 58 9.25 -18.53 -13.89
CA CYS A 58 9.80 -18.88 -12.58
C CYS A 58 8.75 -19.14 -11.47
N GLY A 59 7.47 -18.81 -11.71
CA GLY A 59 6.36 -19.00 -10.76
C GLY A 59 6.37 -18.11 -9.52
N ALA A 60 7.51 -17.52 -9.15
CA ALA A 60 7.66 -16.65 -7.97
C ALA A 60 6.74 -15.42 -8.02
N GLN A 61 6.39 -14.95 -9.22
CA GLN A 61 5.51 -13.80 -9.45
C GLN A 61 4.17 -13.94 -8.70
N LYS A 62 3.60 -15.14 -8.66
CA LYS A 62 2.29 -15.41 -8.03
C LYS A 62 2.29 -15.16 -6.52
N TYR A 63 3.44 -15.31 -5.88
CA TYR A 63 3.57 -15.25 -4.42
C TYR A 63 3.92 -13.84 -3.92
N HIS A 64 4.27 -12.93 -4.81
CA HIS A 64 4.60 -11.56 -4.45
C HIS A 64 3.34 -10.68 -4.44
N ALA A 65 3.14 -9.87 -3.39
CA ALA A 65 1.96 -9.01 -3.24
C ALA A 65 1.74 -8.05 -4.42
N TYR A 66 2.84 -7.65 -5.05
CA TYR A 66 2.87 -6.76 -6.21
C TYR A 66 3.09 -7.47 -7.55
N LEU A 67 2.99 -8.81 -7.61
CA LEU A 67 3.18 -9.58 -8.85
C LEU A 67 4.51 -9.27 -9.54
N LEU A 68 5.57 -9.16 -8.74
CA LEU A 68 6.95 -8.95 -9.19
C LEU A 68 7.76 -10.23 -8.98
N CYS A 69 8.73 -10.46 -9.85
CA CYS A 69 9.81 -11.41 -9.60
C CYS A 69 11.14 -10.77 -10.02
N LYS A 70 12.25 -11.30 -9.49
CA LYS A 70 13.59 -10.77 -9.81
C LYS A 70 13.90 -10.80 -11.32
N HIS A 71 13.41 -11.81 -12.03
CA HIS A 71 13.64 -11.97 -13.46
C HIS A 71 12.92 -10.87 -14.27
N LEU A 72 11.63 -10.61 -13.99
CA LEU A 72 10.87 -9.53 -14.65
C LEU A 72 11.45 -8.15 -14.36
N VAL A 73 11.76 -7.90 -13.08
CA VAL A 73 12.29 -6.62 -12.63
C VAL A 73 13.63 -6.31 -13.28
N GLN A 74 14.52 -7.30 -13.41
CA GLN A 74 15.82 -7.12 -14.07
C GLN A 74 15.73 -7.15 -15.60
N ALA A 75 14.74 -7.81 -16.19
CA ALA A 75 14.49 -7.72 -17.63
C ALA A 75 13.99 -6.32 -18.02
N ALA A 76 13.16 -5.69 -17.17
CA ALA A 76 12.61 -4.35 -17.37
C ALA A 76 13.55 -3.20 -16.94
N THR A 77 14.86 -3.45 -16.78
CA THR A 77 15.85 -2.48 -16.29
C THR A 77 15.71 -1.07 -16.88
N GLY A 78 15.88 -0.03 -16.05
CA GLY A 78 16.06 1.35 -16.53
C GLY A 78 14.85 2.28 -16.43
N LEU A 79 13.93 2.04 -15.49
CA LEU A 79 12.75 2.89 -15.31
C LEU A 79 13.10 4.33 -14.91
N SER A 80 12.48 5.29 -15.57
CA SER A 80 12.64 6.72 -15.28
C SER A 80 12.01 7.10 -13.94
N ALA A 81 12.53 8.17 -13.31
CA ALA A 81 11.95 8.70 -12.08
C ALA A 81 10.51 9.20 -12.27
N SER A 82 10.15 9.63 -13.49
CA SER A 82 8.82 10.12 -13.86
C SER A 82 7.78 9.02 -13.99
N TRP A 83 8.18 7.75 -14.09
CA TRP A 83 7.27 6.62 -14.20
C TRP A 83 6.63 6.22 -12.86
N TRP A 84 7.37 6.35 -11.75
CA TRP A 84 6.86 5.92 -10.42
C TRP A 84 5.54 6.59 -10.01
N PRO A 85 5.32 7.89 -10.26
CA PRO A 85 4.03 8.51 -9.97
C PRO A 85 2.92 8.13 -10.95
N SER A 86 3.24 7.69 -12.17
CA SER A 86 2.26 7.31 -13.19
C SER A 86 1.83 5.85 -13.12
N ILE A 87 2.54 5.01 -12.35
CA ILE A 87 2.22 3.59 -12.32
C ILE A 87 0.86 3.32 -11.66
N VAL A 88 0.07 2.47 -12.34
CA VAL A 88 -1.22 1.95 -11.91
C VAL A 88 -1.18 0.42 -12.01
N ARG A 89 -1.85 -0.27 -11.10
CA ARG A 89 -2.02 -1.72 -11.13
C ARG A 89 -3.33 -2.08 -11.83
N PHE A 90 -3.25 -2.89 -12.86
CA PHE A 90 -4.42 -3.44 -13.56
C PHE A 90 -4.86 -4.78 -12.96
N HIS A 91 -6.10 -5.18 -13.23
CA HIS A 91 -6.62 -6.48 -12.81
C HIS A 91 -6.32 -7.57 -13.84
N LEU A 92 -6.25 -7.20 -15.12
CA LEU A 92 -5.83 -8.05 -16.23
C LEU A 92 -4.35 -7.86 -16.58
N PRO A 93 -3.69 -8.90 -17.14
CA PRO A 93 -2.34 -8.78 -17.66
C PRO A 93 -2.30 -7.92 -18.94
N PRO A 94 -1.24 -7.13 -19.17
CA PRO A 94 -0.12 -6.88 -18.25
C PRO A 94 -0.57 -6.05 -17.03
N PHE A 95 -0.15 -6.49 -15.84
CA PHE A 95 -0.57 -5.86 -14.57
C PHE A 95 -0.04 -4.44 -14.37
N TYR A 96 1.00 -4.06 -15.13
CA TYR A 96 1.62 -2.73 -15.12
C TYR A 96 1.93 -2.30 -16.55
N THR A 97 1.80 -1.01 -16.82
CA THR A 97 2.29 -0.39 -18.05
C THR A 97 3.73 0.04 -17.83
N ILE A 98 4.67 -0.65 -18.48
CA ILE A 98 6.09 -0.38 -18.34
C ILE A 98 6.60 0.26 -19.62
N PRO A 99 7.37 1.35 -19.53
CA PRO A 99 7.97 1.96 -20.71
C PRO A 99 9.00 0.99 -21.29
N ILE A 100 8.75 0.54 -22.52
CA ILE A 100 9.69 -0.25 -23.32
C ILE A 100 10.23 0.71 -24.37
N ASP A 101 11.55 0.92 -24.39
CA ASP A 101 12.22 1.86 -25.31
C ASP A 101 11.71 3.31 -25.27
N GLY A 102 11.11 3.72 -24.14
CA GLY A 102 10.57 5.07 -23.94
C GLY A 102 9.09 5.21 -24.29
N ASP A 103 8.49 4.22 -24.94
CA ASP A 103 7.07 4.17 -25.25
C ASP A 103 6.31 3.41 -24.16
N ILE A 104 5.27 4.03 -23.62
CA ILE A 104 4.39 3.41 -22.63
C ILE A 104 3.27 2.70 -23.40
N PRO A 105 3.14 1.37 -23.31
CA PRO A 105 2.07 0.65 -23.98
C PRO A 105 0.70 1.09 -23.46
N GLU A 106 -0.31 1.04 -24.32
CA GLU A 106 -1.68 1.35 -23.92
C GLU A 106 -2.14 0.42 -22.79
N PRO A 107 -2.88 0.93 -21.81
CA PRO A 107 -3.38 0.12 -20.71
C PRO A 107 -4.35 -0.96 -21.24
N PRO A 108 -4.25 -2.21 -20.75
CA PRO A 108 -5.11 -3.30 -21.21
C PRO A 108 -6.59 -3.09 -20.86
N GLU A 109 -6.86 -2.29 -19.83
CA GLU A 109 -8.19 -1.87 -19.44
C GLU A 109 -8.32 -0.38 -19.72
N SER A 110 -9.40 0.04 -20.41
CA SER A 110 -9.80 1.43 -20.34
C SER A 110 -10.30 1.68 -18.92
N THR A 111 -9.54 2.45 -18.13
CA THR A 111 -9.83 2.78 -16.73
C THR A 111 -11.22 3.41 -16.53
N THR A 112 -11.89 3.79 -17.62
CA THR A 112 -13.18 4.47 -17.66
C THR A 112 -14.39 3.54 -17.67
N ASN A 113 -14.24 2.25 -18.04
CA ASN A 113 -15.37 1.32 -18.19
C ASN A 113 -15.42 0.28 -17.07
N HIS A 114 -15.34 0.72 -15.82
CA HIS A 114 -15.68 -0.19 -14.75
C HIS A 114 -17.17 -0.55 -14.85
N ALA A 115 -17.48 -1.83 -15.08
CA ALA A 115 -18.86 -2.33 -15.16
C ALA A 115 -19.71 -2.09 -13.89
N TRP A 116 -19.09 -1.67 -12.79
CA TRP A 116 -19.80 -1.22 -11.59
C TRP A 116 -20.22 0.26 -11.65
N LEU A 117 -19.53 1.12 -12.43
CA LEU A 117 -19.96 2.51 -12.66
C LEU A 117 -21.27 2.56 -13.46
N SER A 118 -21.49 1.63 -14.39
CA SER A 118 -22.78 1.47 -15.07
C SER A 118 -23.88 0.88 -14.19
N ARG A 119 -23.50 0.16 -13.12
CA ARG A 119 -24.42 -0.37 -12.10
C ARG A 119 -24.66 0.60 -10.94
N MET A 120 -23.83 1.62 -10.80
CA MET A 120 -24.09 2.67 -9.84
C MET A 120 -25.34 3.43 -10.30
N PRO A 121 -26.33 3.60 -9.43
CA PRO A 121 -27.43 4.50 -9.70
C PRO A 121 -26.84 5.86 -10.10
N LYS A 122 -27.20 6.35 -11.28
CA LYS A 122 -26.92 7.73 -11.69
C LYS A 122 -27.79 8.69 -10.87
N THR A 123 -27.68 8.66 -9.54
CA THR A 123 -28.46 9.52 -8.64
C THR A 123 -27.83 10.90 -8.48
N TYR A 124 -26.95 11.28 -9.41
CA TYR A 124 -26.37 12.62 -9.47
C TYR A 124 -26.37 13.14 -10.92
N ALA A 125 -27.42 12.81 -11.67
CA ALA A 125 -27.80 13.63 -12.80
C ALA A 125 -28.54 14.86 -12.23
N GLU A 126 -27.83 15.99 -12.26
CA GLU A 126 -28.38 17.22 -12.81
C GLU A 126 -29.76 17.60 -12.26
N SER A 127 -29.81 17.99 -10.99
CA SER A 127 -30.76 19.02 -10.58
C SER A 127 -30.25 20.37 -11.11
N ASP A 128 -30.24 20.54 -12.43
CA ASP A 128 -30.50 21.86 -13.00
C ASP A 128 -31.97 22.12 -12.69
N VAL A 129 -32.19 22.71 -11.52
CA VAL A 129 -33.48 23.29 -11.17
C VAL A 129 -33.57 24.52 -12.07
N GLU A 130 -34.25 24.38 -13.21
CA GLU A 130 -34.89 25.52 -13.83
C GLU A 130 -35.83 26.10 -12.77
N LEU A 131 -35.43 27.24 -12.21
CA LEU A 131 -36.24 28.04 -11.31
C LEU A 131 -37.38 28.62 -12.14
N ASP A 132 -38.46 27.87 -12.29
CA ASP A 132 -39.76 28.46 -12.59
C ASP A 132 -40.20 29.23 -11.35
N ASP A 133 -40.13 30.55 -11.47
CA ASP A 133 -40.72 31.53 -10.55
C ASP A 133 -42.24 31.37 -10.57
N ASP A 134 -42.81 30.43 -9.82
CA ASP A 134 -44.17 30.56 -9.28
C ASP A 134 -44.44 29.52 -8.18
N GLU A 135 -45.19 29.97 -7.16
CA GLU A 135 -45.78 29.18 -6.07
C GLU A 135 -44.94 28.86 -4.81
N LEU A 136 -44.82 29.92 -3.99
CA LEU A 136 -45.16 29.95 -2.56
C LEU A 136 -45.83 28.66 -2.00
N ASN A 137 -45.07 27.82 -1.29
CA ASN A 137 -45.51 27.17 -0.03
C ASN A 137 -44.35 26.39 0.61
N ALA A 138 -43.56 27.11 1.42
CA ALA A 138 -42.60 26.50 2.31
C ALA A 138 -43.32 25.91 3.54
N ASP A 139 -43.79 24.65 3.47
CA ASP A 139 -43.92 23.81 4.69
C ASP A 139 -44.18 22.29 4.49
N ARG A 140 -43.67 21.64 3.44
CA ARG A 140 -43.87 20.17 3.33
C ARG A 140 -42.77 19.43 2.61
N VAL A 141 -41.68 19.17 3.32
CA VAL A 141 -40.73 18.10 2.94
C VAL A 141 -41.34 16.78 3.40
N ASP A 142 -42.00 16.06 2.49
CA ASP A 142 -42.41 14.67 2.73
C ASP A 142 -41.16 13.78 2.70
N ILE A 143 -40.54 13.58 3.87
CA ILE A 143 -39.50 12.56 4.05
C ILE A 143 -40.21 11.20 4.03
N PRO A 144 -39.95 10.32 3.06
CA PRO A 144 -40.54 8.98 3.07
C PRO A 144 -40.13 8.27 4.36
N VAL A 145 -41.14 7.84 5.13
CA VAL A 145 -40.95 7.11 6.38
C VAL A 145 -40.06 5.91 6.09
N ALA A 146 -38.87 5.87 6.70
CA ALA A 146 -37.96 4.76 6.60
C ALA A 146 -38.70 3.48 6.99
N HIS A 147 -39.00 2.62 6.02
CA HIS A 147 -39.49 1.28 6.30
C HIS A 147 -38.55 0.65 7.33
N GLU A 148 -39.12 0.14 8.41
CA GLU A 148 -38.41 -0.51 9.51
C GLU A 148 -37.29 -1.37 8.94
N ARG A 149 -36.04 -1.00 9.25
CA ARG A 149 -34.87 -1.81 8.92
C ARG A 149 -35.12 -3.18 9.53
N ARG A 150 -35.52 -4.15 8.70
CA ARG A 150 -35.55 -5.55 9.11
C ARG A 150 -34.15 -5.86 9.65
N PRO A 151 -34.00 -6.23 10.93
CA PRO A 151 -32.73 -6.72 11.41
C PRO A 151 -32.38 -7.92 10.54
N SER A 152 -31.26 -7.84 9.82
CA SER A 152 -30.70 -8.98 9.11
C SER A 152 -30.61 -10.14 10.09
N SER A 153 -31.16 -11.30 9.71
CA SER A 153 -31.12 -12.50 10.54
C SER A 153 -29.69 -12.74 11.02
N PRO A 154 -29.47 -13.05 12.31
CA PRO A 154 -28.16 -13.45 12.79
C PRO A 154 -27.63 -14.57 11.90
N ILE A 155 -26.38 -14.45 11.43
CA ILE A 155 -25.71 -15.52 10.69
C ILE A 155 -25.70 -16.74 11.61
N GLN A 156 -26.66 -17.65 11.39
CA GLN A 156 -26.70 -18.90 12.12
C GLN A 156 -25.50 -19.71 11.62
N SER A 157 -24.51 -19.80 12.49
CA SER A 157 -23.34 -20.66 12.29
C SER A 157 -23.83 -22.06 11.94
N SER A 158 -23.34 -22.65 10.85
CA SER A 158 -23.72 -24.01 10.46
C SER A 158 -23.54 -24.99 11.64
N PRO A 159 -24.43 -25.98 11.78
CA PRO A 159 -24.41 -26.94 12.90
C PRO A 159 -23.15 -27.82 12.94
N GLU A 160 -22.36 -27.87 11.87
CA GLU A 160 -21.08 -28.60 11.80
C GLU A 160 -19.86 -27.73 12.14
N LYS A 161 -20.07 -26.47 12.53
CA LYS A 161 -18.96 -25.62 12.96
C LYS A 161 -18.41 -26.19 14.27
N ALA A 162 -17.13 -26.56 14.25
CA ALA A 162 -16.43 -27.09 15.42
C ALA A 162 -16.71 -26.21 16.66
N PRO A 163 -16.99 -26.81 17.84
CA PRO A 163 -17.28 -26.07 19.06
C PRO A 163 -16.13 -25.10 19.36
N ALA A 164 -16.48 -23.92 19.87
CA ALA A 164 -15.50 -22.91 20.24
C ALA A 164 -14.56 -23.51 21.31
N THR A 165 -13.38 -23.95 20.89
CA THR A 165 -12.33 -24.40 21.79
C THR A 165 -11.94 -23.23 22.67
N GLY A 166 -12.31 -23.33 23.95
CA GLY A 166 -12.07 -22.30 24.94
C GLY A 166 -10.59 -21.97 25.13
N ARG A 167 -10.36 -20.74 25.57
CA ARG A 167 -9.18 -20.20 26.26
C ARG A 167 -7.79 -20.54 25.71
N ASP A 168 -7.66 -20.72 24.40
CA ASP A 168 -6.38 -20.65 23.68
C ASP A 168 -6.11 -19.24 23.10
N SER A 169 -6.65 -18.21 23.76
CA SER A 169 -6.39 -16.81 23.45
C SER A 169 -5.00 -16.34 23.89
N LEU A 170 -4.15 -17.23 24.43
CA LEU A 170 -2.79 -16.90 24.86
C LEU A 170 -1.77 -16.93 23.71
N LEU A 171 -2.08 -17.58 22.58
CA LEU A 171 -1.27 -17.52 21.36
C LEU A 171 -1.66 -16.35 20.43
N ARG A 172 -2.65 -15.52 20.81
CA ARG A 172 -3.05 -14.32 20.05
C ARG A 172 -2.47 -13.00 20.57
N ILE A 173 -1.70 -13.01 21.66
CA ILE A 173 -1.02 -11.79 22.17
C ILE A 173 0.36 -11.57 21.50
N GLY A 174 0.67 -12.31 20.42
CA GLY A 174 1.70 -11.91 19.45
C GLY A 174 1.14 -11.08 18.28
N ALA A 175 -0.18 -11.02 18.13
CA ALA A 175 -0.85 -10.35 17.01
C ALA A 175 -1.74 -9.22 17.54
N GLY A 176 -1.09 -8.19 18.08
CA GLY A 176 -1.73 -6.98 18.57
C GLY A 176 -1.04 -5.73 18.04
N GLY A 177 -1.48 -5.27 16.87
CA GLY A 177 -1.59 -3.83 16.58
C GLY A 177 -0.37 -3.13 15.99
N GLY A 178 0.11 -3.56 14.82
CA GLY A 178 1.08 -2.77 14.03
C GLY A 178 1.78 -3.51 12.90
N ALA A 179 1.85 -4.84 12.97
CA ALA A 179 2.49 -5.65 11.94
C ALA A 179 1.46 -6.07 10.88
N GLY A 180 1.46 -5.38 9.74
CA GLY A 180 0.98 -5.97 8.51
C GLY A 180 1.79 -7.23 8.19
N PHE A 181 1.27 -8.09 7.34
CA PHE A 181 2.00 -9.22 6.75
C PHE A 181 3.11 -8.74 5.79
N GLU A 182 3.88 -7.72 6.17
CA GLU A 182 5.20 -7.46 5.63
C GLU A 182 6.10 -8.47 6.33
N LEU A 183 6.43 -9.54 5.62
CA LEU A 183 7.57 -10.40 5.95
C LEU A 183 8.74 -9.48 6.28
N ASP A 184 9.23 -9.64 7.51
CA ASP A 184 10.23 -8.81 8.17
C ASP A 184 11.29 -8.27 7.20
N ASP A 185 11.51 -6.96 7.30
CA ASP A 185 12.66 -6.23 6.75
C ASP A 185 13.96 -6.67 7.44
N GLU A 186 14.29 -7.97 7.38
CA GLU A 186 15.39 -8.56 8.16
C GLU A 186 16.78 -8.13 7.67
N ASP A 187 16.90 -7.49 6.49
CA ASP A 187 18.20 -7.23 5.85
C ASP A 187 18.53 -5.75 5.53
N ASP A 188 17.68 -4.77 5.86
CA ASP A 188 17.98 -3.34 5.57
C ASP A 188 17.61 -2.42 6.74
N ILE A 189 17.94 -2.84 7.98
CA ILE A 189 17.99 -1.89 9.10
C ILE A 189 19.26 -1.06 8.91
N ASP A 190 19.08 0.24 8.68
CA ASP A 190 20.17 1.21 8.59
C ASP A 190 21.11 1.06 9.80
N LEU A 191 22.42 1.08 9.56
CA LEU A 191 23.42 0.94 10.62
C LEU A 191 23.22 2.00 11.71
N ASP A 192 22.83 3.23 11.32
CA ASP A 192 22.53 4.30 12.26
C ASP A 192 21.30 3.99 13.12
N GLU A 193 20.30 3.32 12.55
CA GLU A 193 19.11 2.87 13.27
C GLU A 193 19.43 1.74 14.24
N VAL A 194 20.29 0.78 13.84
CA VAL A 194 20.81 -0.26 14.74
C VAL A 194 21.56 0.36 15.91
N ILE A 195 22.45 1.33 15.64
CA ILE A 195 23.21 2.05 16.68
C ILE A 195 22.25 2.77 17.64
N ARG A 196 21.23 3.46 17.12
CA ARG A 196 20.23 4.18 17.91
C ARG A 196 19.44 3.23 18.82
N LEU A 197 19.00 2.08 18.29
CA LEU A 197 18.25 1.08 19.03
C LEU A 197 19.08 0.42 20.14
N LEU A 198 20.36 0.15 19.88
CA LEU A 198 21.28 -0.39 20.89
C LEU A 198 21.52 0.60 22.03
N ARG A 199 21.72 1.89 21.72
CA ARG A 199 21.87 2.95 22.74
C ARG A 199 20.63 3.08 23.61
N ARG A 200 19.44 3.14 22.99
CA ARG A 200 18.17 3.19 23.71
C ARG A 200 17.97 1.95 24.59
N SER A 201 18.36 0.78 24.12
CA SER A 201 18.30 -0.46 24.89
C SER A 201 19.24 -0.42 26.10
N ALA A 202 20.42 0.18 25.97
CA ALA A 202 21.35 0.39 27.08
C ALA A 202 20.81 1.37 28.13
N GLU A 203 20.18 2.47 27.70
CA GLU A 203 19.51 3.44 28.58
C GLU A 203 18.41 2.78 29.42
N ILE A 204 17.51 2.02 28.77
CA ILE A 204 16.44 1.28 29.45
C ILE A 204 17.01 0.34 30.50
N LEU A 205 18.11 -0.36 30.20
CA LEU A 205 18.75 -1.26 31.18
C LEU A 205 19.39 -0.51 32.35
N GLN A 206 19.90 0.70 32.13
CA GLN A 206 20.44 1.55 33.20
C GLN A 206 19.34 2.07 34.12
N GLU A 207 18.23 2.56 33.55
CA GLU A 207 17.05 3.01 34.31
C GLU A 207 16.48 1.87 35.16
N GLN A 208 16.38 0.69 34.57
CA GLN A 208 15.81 -0.51 35.20
C GLN A 208 16.79 -1.22 36.15
N ARG A 209 18.02 -0.72 36.34
CA ARG A 209 19.05 -1.39 37.14
C ARG A 209 18.68 -1.52 38.62
N HIS A 210 17.98 -0.53 39.17
CA HIS A 210 17.72 -0.42 40.61
C HIS A 210 16.32 -0.88 41.03
N GLU A 211 15.34 -0.86 40.11
CA GLU A 211 13.93 -1.10 40.44
C GLU A 211 13.28 -2.25 39.64
N ALA A 212 13.99 -2.91 38.71
CA ALA A 212 13.34 -3.88 37.84
C ALA A 212 13.08 -5.26 38.46
N ASP A 213 11.99 -5.87 37.99
CA ASP A 213 11.70 -7.29 38.20
C ASP A 213 12.90 -8.14 37.74
N PRO A 214 13.41 -9.07 38.58
CA PRO A 214 14.45 -10.02 38.21
C PRO A 214 14.19 -10.75 36.88
N ARG A 215 12.93 -10.97 36.51
CA ARG A 215 12.53 -11.60 35.24
C ARG A 215 12.87 -10.75 34.03
N PHE A 216 12.70 -9.43 34.13
CA PHE A 216 13.06 -8.50 33.06
C PHE A 216 14.57 -8.56 32.77
N ILE A 217 15.39 -8.48 33.82
CA ILE A 217 16.85 -8.55 33.70
C ILE A 217 17.32 -9.90 33.14
N GLN A 218 16.72 -11.01 33.56
CA GLN A 218 17.05 -12.33 33.00
C GLN A 218 16.68 -12.46 31.52
N ASN A 219 15.52 -11.94 31.11
CA ASN A 219 15.10 -11.95 29.71
C ASN A 219 16.00 -11.05 28.85
N ALA A 220 16.32 -9.85 29.34
CA ALA A 220 17.25 -8.95 28.66
C ALA A 220 18.63 -9.60 28.48
N LYS A 221 19.19 -10.21 29.53
CA LYS A 221 20.44 -10.98 29.44
C LYS A 221 20.35 -12.11 28.41
N ARG A 222 19.25 -12.86 28.38
CA ARG A 222 19.05 -13.95 27.41
C ARG A 222 19.02 -13.44 25.98
N ARG A 223 18.32 -12.34 25.71
CA ARG A 223 18.22 -11.73 24.38
C ARG A 223 19.55 -11.09 23.93
N MET A 224 20.27 -10.45 24.84
CA MET A 224 21.57 -9.81 24.56
C MET A 224 22.72 -10.80 24.34
N ARG A 225 22.61 -12.07 24.75
CA ARG A 225 23.65 -13.08 24.49
C ARG A 225 23.92 -13.27 23.00
N GLY A 226 22.90 -13.20 22.15
CA GLY A 226 23.07 -13.30 20.69
C GLY A 226 23.88 -12.14 20.12
N VAL A 227 23.80 -10.95 20.74
CA VAL A 227 24.57 -9.76 20.33
C VAL A 227 26.03 -9.85 20.77
N LEU A 228 26.31 -10.49 21.91
CA LEU A 228 27.68 -10.69 22.41
C LEU A 228 28.50 -11.72 21.63
N THR A 229 27.82 -12.60 20.89
CA THR A 229 28.45 -13.64 20.06
C THR A 229 28.69 -13.20 18.62
N TRP A 230 28.50 -11.91 18.33
CA TRP A 230 28.65 -11.32 17.00
C TRP A 230 30.09 -10.91 16.71
#